data_AF-A0A9R0G5G1-F1
#
_entry.id   AF-A0A9R0G5G1-F1
#
_cell.length_a   1.000
_cell.length_b   1.000
_cell.length_c   1.000
_cell.angle_alpha   90.00
_cell.angle_beta   90.00
_cell.angle_gamma   90.00
#
_symmetry.space_group_name_H-M   'P 1'
#
loop_
_entity.id
_entity.type
_entity.pdbx_description
1 polymer ?
#
loop_
_entity_poly.entity_id
_entity_poly.type
_entity_poly.pdbx_seq_one_letter_code
_entity_poly.pdbx_strand_id
1 'polypeptide(L)'
;MSAREMVEELMSIKELYNDARSCPKCRMTISKTEGCNKVVCISCGQAFCFLCGKAIIAGYAHFSRNCDLFAEKEKDTMDWRKRLEQLETGNRMRVQSQPVGSTVKCPKCRQKIYKGDDKYIFCWVCQATYCTMCRKQVQFTGMQSEHWGSPQCVGIKF
;
A
#
# COMPACT_ATOMS: atom_id res chain seq x y z
N MET A 1 -23.19 6.49 29.08
CA MET A 1 -22.92 6.51 27.64
C MET A 1 -23.15 7.91 27.12
N SER A 2 -22.11 8.55 26.60
CA SER A 2 -22.14 9.88 26.00
C SER A 2 -22.61 9.83 24.54
N ALA A 3 -23.10 10.97 24.02
CA ALA A 3 -23.52 11.06 22.61
C ALA A 3 -22.39 10.71 21.63
N ARG A 4 -21.13 10.95 22.01
CA ARG A 4 -19.96 10.60 21.21
C ARG A 4 -19.78 9.08 21.11
N GLU A 5 -19.91 8.36 22.22
CA GLU A 5 -19.84 6.90 22.26
C GLU A 5 -20.96 6.27 21.42
N MET A 6 -22.18 6.83 21.46
CA MET A 6 -23.29 6.35 20.62
C MET A 6 -23.04 6.54 19.12
N VAL A 7 -22.44 7.67 18.73
CA VAL A 7 -22.09 7.94 17.32
C VAL A 7 -20.99 7.01 16.84
N GLU A 8 -20.00 6.71 17.67
CA GLU A 8 -18.90 5.80 17.34
C GLU A 8 -19.38 4.35 17.17
N GLU A 9 -20.25 3.87 18.06
CA GLU A 9 -20.90 2.56 17.95
C GLU A 9 -21.75 2.45 16.67
N LEU A 10 -22.55 3.47 16.34
CA LEU A 10 -23.36 3.49 15.12
C LEU A 10 -22.51 3.50 13.85
N MET A 11 -21.34 4.17 13.87
CA MET A 11 -20.40 4.14 12.75
C MET A 11 -19.76 2.75 12.61
N SER A 12 -19.32 2.13 13.70
CA SER A 12 -18.75 0.78 13.68
C SER A 12 -19.77 -0.25 13.16
N ILE A 13 -21.02 -0.18 13.64
CA ILE A 13 -22.11 -1.02 13.15
C ILE A 13 -22.32 -0.80 11.64
N LYS A 14 -22.40 0.46 11.18
CA LYS A 14 -22.57 0.77 9.75
C LYS A 14 -21.43 0.21 8.89
N GLU A 15 -20.20 0.24 9.39
CA GLU A 15 -19.03 -0.33 8.72
C GLU A 15 -19.15 -1.86 8.61
N LEU A 16 -19.59 -2.56 9.66
CA LEU A 16 -19.83 -4.01 9.62
C LEU A 16 -20.91 -4.42 8.60
N TYR A 17 -21.95 -3.61 8.43
CA TYR A 17 -23.04 -3.89 7.47
C TYR A 17 -22.71 -3.50 6.02
N ASN A 18 -21.59 -2.81 5.77
CA ASN A 18 -21.22 -2.38 4.42
C ASN A 18 -20.70 -3.54 3.56
N ASP A 19 -20.19 -4.59 4.21
CA ASP A 19 -19.55 -5.74 3.55
C ASP A 19 -20.54 -6.86 3.23
N ALA A 20 -21.85 -6.67 3.40
CA ALA A 20 -22.85 -7.71 3.18
C ALA A 20 -24.10 -7.19 2.45
N ARG A 21 -24.58 -7.97 1.46
CA ARG A 21 -25.70 -7.58 0.61
C ARG A 21 -26.55 -8.74 0.16
N SER A 22 -27.86 -8.62 0.33
CA SER A 22 -28.81 -9.66 -0.05
C SER A 22 -29.15 -9.63 -1.54
N CYS A 23 -29.18 -10.82 -2.14
CA CYS A 23 -29.61 -11.02 -3.53
C CYS A 23 -31.07 -10.56 -3.72
N PRO A 24 -31.38 -9.75 -4.74
CA PRO A 24 -32.75 -9.27 -4.99
C PRO A 24 -33.72 -10.38 -5.40
N LYS A 25 -33.22 -11.54 -5.87
CA LYS A 25 -34.05 -12.65 -6.36
C LYS A 25 -34.34 -13.69 -5.27
N CYS A 26 -33.30 -14.22 -4.62
CA CYS A 26 -33.42 -15.32 -3.65
C CYS A 26 -33.11 -14.92 -2.20
N ARG A 27 -32.77 -13.64 -1.96
CA ARG A 27 -32.41 -13.09 -0.64
C ARG A 27 -31.16 -13.66 0.02
N MET A 28 -30.43 -14.58 -0.64
CA MET A 28 -29.12 -15.04 -0.17
C MET A 28 -28.19 -13.84 0.08
N THR A 29 -27.65 -13.75 1.30
CA THR A 29 -26.69 -12.71 1.68
C THR A 29 -25.31 -13.05 1.13
N ILE A 30 -24.71 -12.08 0.46
CA ILE A 30 -23.37 -12.18 -0.12
C ILE A 30 -22.50 -11.17 0.60
N SER A 31 -21.41 -11.63 1.21
CA SER A 31 -20.40 -10.74 1.77
C SER A 31 -19.27 -10.52 0.78
N LYS A 32 -18.76 -9.30 0.71
CA LYS A 32 -17.67 -8.91 -0.17
C LYS A 32 -16.80 -7.87 0.53
N THR A 33 -15.50 -8.13 0.56
CA THR A 33 -14.49 -7.26 1.15
C THR A 33 -13.82 -6.34 0.11
N GLU A 34 -13.73 -6.76 -1.15
CA GLU A 34 -13.06 -6.01 -2.22
C GLU A 34 -13.47 -6.44 -3.64
N GLY A 35 -13.18 -5.63 -4.66
CA GLY A 35 -13.32 -5.99 -6.08
C GLY A 35 -14.51 -5.36 -6.82
N CYS A 36 -15.02 -6.03 -7.85
CA CYS A 36 -16.07 -5.52 -8.75
C CYS A 36 -17.48 -5.52 -8.12
N ASN A 37 -18.23 -4.42 -8.24
CA ASN A 37 -19.59 -4.27 -7.70
C ASN A 37 -20.65 -5.03 -8.50
N LYS A 38 -20.29 -5.58 -9.67
CA LYS A 38 -21.11 -6.58 -10.35
C LYS A 38 -20.87 -7.94 -9.72
N VAL A 39 -21.78 -8.37 -8.86
CA VAL A 39 -21.73 -9.68 -8.20
C VAL A 39 -22.75 -10.63 -8.82
N VAL A 40 -22.44 -11.92 -8.84
CA VAL A 40 -23.35 -12.98 -9.30
C VAL A 40 -23.70 -13.85 -8.11
N CYS A 41 -25.00 -14.02 -7.86
CA CYS A 41 -25.46 -14.85 -6.76
C CYS A 41 -25.18 -16.33 -7.04
N ILE A 42 -24.42 -16.98 -6.16
CA ILE A 42 -24.06 -18.40 -6.28
C ILE A 42 -25.31 -19.30 -6.21
N SER A 43 -26.31 -18.92 -5.43
CA SER A 43 -27.52 -19.73 -5.23
C SER A 43 -28.49 -19.70 -6.41
N CYS A 44 -28.63 -18.56 -7.11
CA CYS A 44 -29.66 -18.40 -8.15
C CYS A 44 -29.16 -17.86 -9.49
N GLY A 45 -27.86 -17.60 -9.62
CA GLY A 45 -27.21 -17.08 -10.83
C GLY A 45 -27.51 -15.61 -11.15
N GLN A 46 -28.35 -14.92 -10.37
CA GLN A 46 -28.71 -13.53 -10.66
C GLN A 46 -27.50 -12.60 -10.47
N ALA A 47 -27.12 -11.90 -11.53
CA ALA A 47 -26.19 -10.78 -11.43
C ALA A 47 -26.90 -9.56 -10.85
N PHE A 48 -26.28 -8.87 -9.90
CA PHE A 48 -26.81 -7.64 -9.31
C PHE A 48 -25.68 -6.71 -8.87
N CYS A 49 -26.01 -5.44 -8.67
CA CYS A 49 -25.06 -4.45 -8.19
C CYS A 49 -24.97 -4.51 -6.67
N PHE A 50 -23.76 -4.65 -6.13
CA PHE A 50 -23.54 -4.70 -4.69
C PHE A 50 -23.93 -3.38 -4.00
N LEU A 51 -23.65 -2.24 -4.62
CA LEU A 51 -23.97 -0.91 -4.06
C LEU A 51 -25.49 -0.72 -3.89
N CYS A 52 -26.24 -0.81 -4.98
CA CYS A 52 -27.68 -0.48 -4.97
C CYS A 52 -28.61 -1.69 -4.83
N GLY A 53 -28.10 -2.92 -4.97
CA GLY A 53 -28.88 -4.15 -4.85
C GLY A 53 -29.75 -4.52 -6.04
N LYS A 54 -29.79 -3.68 -7.05
CA LYS A 54 -30.67 -3.88 -8.20
C LYS A 54 -30.11 -4.99 -9.07
N ALA A 55 -31.02 -5.85 -9.55
CA ALA A 55 -30.70 -6.87 -10.53
C ALA A 55 -30.13 -6.21 -11.80
N ILE A 56 -29.04 -6.78 -12.31
CA ILE A 56 -28.43 -6.36 -13.57
C ILE A 56 -28.99 -7.25 -14.67
N ILE A 57 -29.76 -6.63 -15.56
CA ILE A 57 -30.46 -7.33 -16.64
C ILE A 57 -29.58 -7.45 -17.89
N ALA A 58 -28.76 -6.43 -18.18
CA ALA A 58 -27.93 -6.39 -19.38
C ALA A 58 -26.51 -5.83 -19.12
N GLY A 59 -25.51 -6.69 -19.32
CA GLY A 59 -24.09 -6.31 -19.43
C GLY A 59 -23.58 -5.44 -18.29
N TYR A 60 -23.04 -4.27 -18.66
CA TYR A 60 -22.47 -3.27 -17.76
C TYR A 60 -23.20 -1.92 -17.80
N ALA A 61 -24.35 -1.83 -18.49
CA ALA A 61 -25.09 -0.58 -18.69
C ALA A 61 -25.46 0.11 -17.36
N HIS A 62 -25.70 -0.69 -16.31
CA HIS A 62 -25.95 -0.20 -14.95
C HIS A 62 -24.80 0.68 -14.42
N PHE A 63 -23.56 0.37 -14.77
CA PHE A 63 -22.38 1.03 -14.22
C PHE A 63 -21.89 2.24 -15.03
N SER A 64 -22.56 2.54 -16.14
CA SER A 64 -22.23 3.72 -16.95
C SER A 64 -22.97 4.98 -16.52
N ARG A 65 -24.03 4.85 -15.70
CA ARG A 65 -24.92 5.97 -15.35
C ARG A 65 -25.40 6.01 -13.90
N ASN A 66 -25.39 4.88 -13.18
CA ASN A 66 -26.11 4.77 -11.90
C ASN A 66 -25.24 4.35 -10.70
N CYS A 67 -24.19 3.56 -10.91
CA CYS A 67 -23.35 3.04 -9.83
C CYS A 67 -21.92 2.80 -10.35
N ASP A 68 -20.91 2.87 -9.49
CA ASP A 68 -19.53 2.58 -9.88
C ASP A 68 -19.27 1.08 -9.99
N LEU A 69 -18.54 0.67 -11.04
CA LEU A 69 -18.23 -0.75 -11.29
C LEU A 69 -17.22 -1.30 -10.29
N PHE A 70 -16.28 -0.47 -9.84
CA PHE A 70 -15.28 -0.83 -8.86
C PHE A 70 -15.50 0.05 -7.62
N ALA A 71 -15.40 -0.55 -6.43
CA ALA A 71 -15.37 0.25 -5.21
C ALA A 71 -14.15 1.17 -5.28
N GLU A 72 -14.36 2.46 -5.06
CA GLU A 72 -13.30 3.45 -5.20
C GLU A 72 -12.20 3.17 -4.16
N LYS A 73 -11.00 2.81 -4.64
CA LYS A 73 -9.78 2.69 -3.82
C LYS A 73 -9.22 4.07 -3.46
N GLU A 74 -10.07 5.03 -3.14
CA GLU A 74 -9.63 6.39 -2.78
C GLU A 74 -8.84 6.39 -1.48
N LYS A 75 -9.23 5.57 -0.50
CA LYS A 75 -8.50 5.46 0.78
C LYS A 75 -7.12 4.82 0.61
N ASP A 76 -7.00 3.77 -0.20
CA ASP A 76 -5.71 3.11 -0.42
C ASP A 76 -4.72 4.01 -1.18
N THR A 77 -5.18 4.67 -2.25
CA THR A 77 -4.29 5.47 -3.11
C THR A 77 -3.78 6.74 -2.41
N MET A 78 -4.60 7.40 -1.60
CA MET A 78 -4.19 8.54 -0.77
C MET A 78 -3.19 8.12 0.32
N ASP A 79 -3.45 7.01 1.02
CA ASP A 79 -2.55 6.51 2.06
C ASP A 79 -1.18 6.12 1.48
N TRP A 80 -1.18 5.43 0.33
CA TRP A 80 0.05 5.12 -0.40
C TRP A 80 0.80 6.37 -0.87
N ARG A 81 0.11 7.37 -1.42
CA ARG A 81 0.73 8.65 -1.85
C ARG A 81 1.39 9.36 -0.66
N LYS A 82 0.67 9.49 0.46
CA LYS A 82 1.19 10.12 1.68
C LYS A 82 2.41 9.36 2.23
N ARG A 83 2.37 8.03 2.20
CA ARG A 83 3.49 7.18 2.63
C ARG A 83 4.71 7.32 1.73
N LEU A 84 4.52 7.42 0.42
CA LEU A 84 5.60 7.69 -0.54
C LEU A 84 6.24 9.06 -0.30
N GLU A 85 5.43 10.11 -0.15
CA GLU A 85 5.91 11.47 0.13
C GLU A 85 6.72 11.52 1.45
N GLN A 86 6.29 10.79 2.48
CA GLN A 86 7.03 10.67 3.74
C GLN A 86 8.39 9.97 3.56
N LEU A 87 8.46 8.91 2.76
CA LEU A 87 9.70 8.20 2.45
C LEU A 87 10.66 9.08 1.64
N GLU A 88 10.16 9.78 0.62
CA GLU A 88 10.95 10.72 -0.18
C GLU A 88 11.50 11.86 0.67
N THR A 89 10.66 12.45 1.51
CA THR A 89 11.06 13.52 2.44
C THR A 89 12.11 13.02 3.43
N GLY A 90 11.92 11.84 4.02
CA GLY A 90 12.88 11.24 4.94
C GLY A 90 14.23 10.93 4.29
N ASN A 91 14.22 10.42 3.04
CA ASN A 91 15.45 10.19 2.27
C ASN A 91 16.16 11.50 1.94
N ARG A 92 15.42 12.53 1.49
CA ARG A 92 15.98 13.85 1.19
C ARG A 92 16.64 14.48 2.41
N MET A 93 16.01 14.42 3.59
CA MET A 93 16.60 14.89 4.84
C MET A 93 17.89 14.12 5.19
N ARG A 94 17.93 12.79 5.02
CA ARG A 94 19.13 11.99 5.27
C ARG A 94 20.27 12.34 4.33
N VAL A 95 20.00 12.52 3.04
CA VAL A 95 21.00 12.93 2.05
C VAL A 95 21.57 14.30 2.40
N GLN A 96 20.72 15.26 2.79
CA GLN A 96 21.16 16.59 3.24
C GLN A 96 22.00 16.53 4.54
N SER A 97 21.63 15.67 5.49
CA SER A 97 22.37 15.53 6.76
C SER A 97 23.72 14.82 6.62
N GLN A 98 23.87 13.99 5.58
CA GLN A 98 25.07 13.18 5.32
C GLN A 98 25.44 13.28 3.84
N PRO A 99 25.95 14.44 3.38
CA PRO A 99 26.37 14.63 2.00
C PRO A 99 27.57 13.76 1.66
N VAL A 100 27.83 13.56 0.36
CA VAL A 100 29.11 13.00 -0.09
C VAL A 100 30.25 13.88 0.46
N GLY A 101 31.30 13.24 0.96
CA GLY A 101 32.37 13.91 1.71
C GLY A 101 32.20 13.94 3.23
N SER A 102 31.01 13.57 3.75
CA SER A 102 30.81 13.45 5.20
C SER A 102 31.35 12.15 5.77
N THR A 103 31.50 12.10 7.10
CA THR A 103 31.81 10.87 7.84
C THR A 103 30.52 10.22 8.34
N VAL A 104 30.29 8.96 7.98
CA VAL A 104 29.11 8.17 8.38
C VAL A 104 29.52 6.95 9.20
N LYS A 105 28.58 6.32 9.91
CA LYS A 105 28.82 5.10 10.70
C LYS A 105 28.40 3.86 9.92
N CYS A 106 29.23 2.83 9.93
CA CYS A 106 28.88 1.51 9.39
C CYS A 106 27.58 1.00 10.04
N PRO A 107 26.58 0.52 9.26
CA PRO A 107 25.36 -0.06 9.82
C PRO A 107 25.58 -1.29 10.70
N LYS A 108 26.63 -2.07 10.43
CA LYS A 108 26.95 -3.31 11.17
C LYS A 108 27.87 -3.07 12.36
N CYS A 109 29.07 -2.54 12.16
CA CYS A 109 30.08 -2.40 13.22
C CYS A 109 30.20 -0.98 13.80
N ARG A 110 29.42 -0.01 13.30
CA ARG A 110 29.47 1.43 13.68
C ARG A 110 30.79 2.16 13.43
N GLN A 111 31.79 1.52 12.81
CA GLN A 111 33.03 2.16 12.40
C GLN A 111 32.75 3.44 11.59
N LYS A 112 33.55 4.49 11.83
CA LYS A 112 33.48 5.73 11.05
C LYS A 112 34.07 5.49 9.65
N ILE A 113 33.29 5.81 8.62
CA ILE A 113 33.60 5.61 7.20
C ILE A 113 33.43 6.95 6.49
N TYR A 114 34.37 7.29 5.61
CA TYR A 114 34.22 8.42 4.70
C TYR A 114 33.24 8.09 3.58
N LYS A 115 32.21 8.91 3.39
CA LYS A 115 31.17 8.69 2.37
C LYS A 115 31.65 9.25 1.02
N GLY A 116 32.17 8.38 0.16
CA GLY A 116 32.62 8.75 -1.19
C GLY A 116 31.54 8.68 -2.28
N ASP A 117 30.43 7.98 -2.02
CA ASP A 117 29.34 7.77 -2.99
C ASP A 117 27.99 8.02 -2.32
N ASP A 118 27.01 8.49 -3.09
CA ASP A 118 25.68 8.85 -2.61
C ASP A 118 24.78 7.62 -2.42
N LYS A 119 25.05 6.53 -3.14
CA LYS A 119 24.27 5.28 -3.14
C LYS A 119 24.79 4.24 -2.17
N TYR A 120 26.11 4.10 -2.09
CA TYR A 120 26.74 2.99 -1.39
C TYR A 120 27.91 3.43 -0.51
N ILE A 121 28.08 2.77 0.63
CA ILE A 121 29.26 2.94 1.49
C ILE A 121 29.93 1.60 1.72
N PHE A 122 31.24 1.55 1.53
CA PHE A 122 32.04 0.36 1.80
C PHE A 122 32.66 0.44 3.20
N CYS A 123 32.43 -0.60 4.02
CA CYS A 123 33.09 -0.74 5.30
C CYS A 123 34.27 -1.69 5.19
N TRP A 124 35.48 -1.16 5.33
CA TRP A 124 36.70 -1.95 5.29
C TRP A 124 36.83 -2.95 6.46
N VAL A 125 36.25 -2.64 7.63
CA VAL A 125 36.23 -3.56 8.80
C VAL A 125 35.28 -4.74 8.56
N CYS A 126 34.09 -4.49 8.01
CA CYS A 126 33.12 -5.54 7.73
C CYS A 126 33.34 -6.24 6.38
N GLN A 127 34.23 -5.69 5.55
CA GLN A 127 34.42 -6.06 4.14
C GLN A 127 33.09 -6.18 3.38
N ALA A 128 32.22 -5.20 3.61
CA ALA A 128 30.85 -5.23 3.11
C ALA A 128 30.41 -3.83 2.67
N THR A 129 29.60 -3.80 1.60
CA THR A 129 28.97 -2.59 1.10
C THR A 129 27.55 -2.48 1.61
N TYR A 130 27.15 -1.27 1.98
CA TYR A 130 25.83 -0.97 2.51
C TYR A 130 25.15 0.12 1.69
N CYS A 131 23.84 -0.01 1.51
CA CYS A 131 23.01 1.02 0.90
C CYS A 131 22.89 2.23 1.83
N THR A 132 23.11 3.43 1.30
CA THR A 132 22.98 4.68 2.07
C THR A 132 21.53 4.98 2.45
N MET A 133 20.55 4.55 1.65
CA MET A 133 19.13 4.72 1.95
C MET A 133 18.64 3.74 3.02
N CYS A 134 18.64 2.45 2.73
CA CYS A 134 18.02 1.44 3.61
C CYS A 134 18.98 0.83 4.64
N ARG A 135 20.29 1.13 4.58
CA ARG A 135 21.36 0.59 5.44
C ARG A 135 21.57 -0.93 5.39
N LYS A 136 20.88 -1.66 4.49
CA LYS A 136 21.09 -3.09 4.28
C LYS A 136 22.40 -3.34 3.54
N GLN A 137 22.99 -4.51 3.79
CA GLN A 137 24.15 -5.00 3.06
C GLN A 137 23.73 -5.32 1.61
N VAL A 138 24.55 -4.92 0.65
CA VAL A 138 24.32 -5.11 -0.78
C VAL A 138 25.41 -6.01 -1.34
N GLN A 139 25.02 -7.00 -2.13
CA GLN A 139 25.92 -7.86 -2.89
C GLN A 139 25.93 -7.38 -4.35
N PHE A 140 27.12 -7.19 -4.92
CA PHE A 140 27.27 -6.80 -6.31
C PHE A 140 27.49 -8.06 -7.16
N THR A 141 26.58 -8.33 -8.09
CA THR A 141 26.77 -9.31 -9.16
C THR A 141 27.24 -8.57 -10.41
N GLY A 142 28.48 -8.07 -10.39
CA GLY A 142 29.07 -7.28 -11.50
C GLY A 142 29.43 -5.84 -11.13
N MET A 143 29.54 -4.96 -12.14
CA MET A 143 30.10 -3.60 -12.01
C MET A 143 29.15 -2.60 -11.29
N GLN A 144 27.86 -2.91 -11.17
CA GLN A 144 26.86 -2.08 -10.49
C GLN A 144 25.84 -2.98 -9.76
N SER A 145 25.23 -2.46 -8.69
CA SER A 145 24.06 -3.10 -8.07
C SER A 145 22.83 -2.22 -8.30
N GLU A 146 21.73 -2.84 -8.69
CA GLU A 146 20.42 -2.21 -8.90
C GLU A 146 19.65 -2.01 -7.59
N HIS A 147 20.29 -2.25 -6.44
CA HIS A 147 19.59 -2.22 -5.17
C HIS A 147 19.07 -0.83 -4.84
N TRP A 148 19.90 0.21 -4.96
CA TRP A 148 19.53 1.56 -4.51
C TRP A 148 18.28 2.07 -5.23
N GLY A 149 17.20 2.27 -4.48
CA GLY A 149 15.91 2.78 -5.00
C GLY A 149 14.98 1.69 -5.54
N SER A 150 15.45 0.45 -5.68
CA SER A 150 14.61 -0.68 -6.07
C SER A 150 13.47 -0.95 -5.06
N PRO A 151 12.40 -1.67 -5.47
CA PRO A 151 11.35 -2.13 -4.57
C PRO A 151 11.88 -2.82 -3.30
N GLN A 152 12.92 -3.63 -3.44
CA GLN A 152 13.57 -4.33 -2.33
C GLN A 152 14.26 -3.38 -1.33
N CYS A 153 14.79 -2.24 -1.81
CA CYS A 153 15.41 -1.21 -0.99
C CYS A 153 14.39 -0.43 -0.18
N VAL A 154 13.24 -0.07 -0.79
CA VAL A 154 12.14 0.63 -0.11
C VAL A 154 11.24 -0.29 0.72
N GLY A 155 11.48 -1.60 0.70
CA GLY A 155 10.79 -2.57 1.54
C GLY A 155 9.48 -3.12 0.95
N ILE A 156 9.28 -2.98 -0.36
CA ILE A 156 8.20 -3.61 -1.10
C ILE A 156 8.59 -5.07 -1.36
N LYS A 157 7.74 -6.00 -0.91
CA LYS A 157 7.84 -7.43 -1.23
C LYS A 157 6.78 -7.75 -2.30
N PHE A 158 7.19 -8.43 -3.37
CA PHE A 158 6.28 -9.03 -4.33
C PHE A 158 5.82 -10.39 -3.81
#